data_AF-A0AAV3M1U9-F1
#
_entry.id   AF-A0AAV3M1U9-F1
#
_cell.length_a   1.000
_cell.length_b   1.000
_cell.length_c   1.000
_cell.angle_alpha   90.00
_cell.angle_beta   90.00
_cell.angle_gamma   90.00
#
_symmetry.space_group_name_H-M   'P 1'
#
loop_
_entity.id
_entity.type
_entity.pdbx_description
1 polymer ?
#
loop_
_entity_poly.entity_id
_entity_poly.type
_entity_poly.pdbx_seq_one_letter_code
_entity_poly.pdbx_strand_id
1 'polypeptide(L)'
;MRFNRQKQLVHVYQTNNQILTLPWKDIYFTTYEWRNNVNLVGHILDKDGETVLNTFGFGYWGDKLELDHYWEFIRCYMEEDCLEELADTVTLCPPIANKKESYVFGLQYIIKMESRLAWIFIIFMLPIYFMESLARFIAMQTSKMPQWSQEVLDDCIVSPNDPIQVDARINPPHLWRYVLANEPLDIYQARYDKQQSANQRIKHKLEKHKID
;
A
#
# COMPACT_ATOMS: atom_id res chain seq x y z
N MET A 1 4.44 3.40 -7.55
CA MET A 1 3.63 4.57 -7.96
C MET A 1 3.80 5.67 -6.94
N ARG A 2 3.50 6.91 -7.32
CA ARG A 2 3.45 8.06 -6.41
C ARG A 2 2.19 8.86 -6.71
N PHE A 3 1.41 9.15 -5.67
CA PHE A 3 0.14 9.88 -5.78
C PHE A 3 0.33 11.31 -5.29
N ASN A 4 -0.01 12.28 -6.13
CA ASN A 4 -0.03 13.69 -5.80
C ASN A 4 -1.48 14.14 -5.66
N ARG A 5 -2.00 14.10 -4.43
CA ARG A 5 -3.36 14.52 -4.12
C ARG A 5 -3.61 15.99 -4.48
N GLN A 6 -2.68 16.88 -4.17
CA GLN A 6 -2.88 18.32 -4.35
C GLN A 6 -3.03 18.69 -5.83
N LYS A 7 -2.21 18.09 -6.70
CA LYS A 7 -2.28 18.31 -8.16
C LYS A 7 -3.21 17.33 -8.88
N GLN A 8 -3.81 16.36 -8.18
CA GLN A 8 -4.58 15.27 -8.75
C GLN A 8 -3.80 14.51 -9.83
N LEU A 9 -2.53 14.17 -9.56
CA LEU A 9 -1.65 13.45 -10.48
C LEU A 9 -1.24 12.09 -9.91
N VAL A 10 -1.00 11.12 -10.79
CA VAL A 10 -0.38 9.83 -10.48
C VAL A 10 0.88 9.67 -11.32
N HIS A 11 1.99 9.40 -10.66
CA HIS A 11 3.25 9.08 -11.31
C HIS A 11 3.51 7.57 -11.22
N VAL A 12 3.69 6.93 -12.38
CA VAL A 12 3.89 5.49 -12.51
C VAL A 12 5.27 5.22 -13.10
N TYR A 13 6.11 4.53 -12.33
CA TYR A 13 7.40 4.03 -12.82
C TYR A 13 7.18 2.71 -13.55
N GLN A 14 7.49 2.67 -14.84
CA GLN A 14 7.29 1.51 -15.71
C GLN A 14 8.52 0.59 -15.72
N THR A 15 8.31 -0.67 -16.12
CA THR A 15 9.36 -1.70 -16.21
C THR A 15 10.44 -1.37 -17.25
N ASN A 16 10.12 -0.54 -18.24
CA ASN A 16 11.06 -0.01 -19.24
C ASN A 16 11.86 1.22 -18.76
N ASN A 17 11.78 1.57 -17.46
CA ASN A 17 12.37 2.76 -16.84
C ASN A 17 11.78 4.11 -17.33
N GLN A 18 10.62 4.10 -17.96
CA GLN A 18 9.88 5.34 -18.24
C GLN A 18 9.01 5.70 -17.03
N ILE A 19 8.72 7.00 -16.92
CA ILE A 19 7.78 7.53 -15.92
C ILE A 19 6.59 8.08 -16.69
N LEU A 20 5.40 7.58 -16.36
CA LEU A 20 4.15 8.16 -16.81
C LEU A 20 3.62 9.08 -15.71
N THR A 21 3.24 10.30 -16.07
CA THR A 21 2.52 11.23 -15.21
C THR A 21 1.13 11.44 -15.80
N LEU A 22 0.10 11.13 -15.03
CA LEU A 22 -1.29 11.11 -15.50
C LEU A 22 -2.18 11.88 -14.53
N PRO A 23 -3.15 12.68 -15.02
CA PRO A 23 -4.23 13.17 -14.18
C PRO A 23 -5.04 12.00 -13.61
N TRP A 24 -5.38 12.05 -12.33
CA TRP A 24 -6.16 11.02 -11.63
C TRP A 24 -7.45 10.65 -12.37
N LYS A 25 -8.18 11.69 -12.80
CA LYS A 25 -9.45 11.59 -13.54
C LYS A 25 -9.35 10.93 -14.92
N ASP A 26 -8.16 10.88 -15.50
CA ASP A 26 -7.94 10.34 -16.86
C ASP A 26 -7.58 8.85 -16.81
N ILE A 27 -7.48 8.26 -15.62
CA ILE A 27 -7.18 6.84 -15.42
C ILE A 27 -8.48 6.07 -15.28
N TYR A 28 -8.67 5.05 -16.12
CA TYR A 28 -9.76 4.10 -15.96
C TYR A 28 -9.34 2.98 -15.00
N PHE A 29 -9.94 2.96 -13.81
CA PHE A 29 -9.67 1.93 -12.79
C PHE A 29 -10.57 0.73 -12.96
N THR A 30 -9.97 -0.46 -12.92
CA THR A 30 -10.71 -1.72 -12.93
C THR A 30 -9.93 -2.80 -12.19
N THR A 31 -10.54 -3.97 -12.09
CA THR A 31 -9.93 -5.15 -11.48
C THR A 31 -9.49 -6.13 -12.55
N TYR A 32 -8.30 -6.69 -12.37
CA TYR A 32 -7.84 -7.85 -13.11
C TYR A 32 -7.92 -9.08 -12.21
N GLU A 33 -8.65 -10.11 -12.66
CA GLU A 33 -8.83 -11.35 -11.91
C GLU A 33 -7.92 -12.45 -12.45
N TRP A 34 -7.23 -13.15 -11.55
CA TRP A 34 -6.46 -14.33 -11.89
C TRP A 34 -6.60 -15.41 -10.82
N ARG A 35 -7.21 -16.54 -11.21
CA ARG A 35 -7.61 -17.62 -10.30
C ARG A 35 -8.51 -17.07 -9.18
N ASN A 36 -8.05 -17.15 -7.93
CA ASN A 36 -8.79 -16.68 -6.75
C ASN A 36 -8.29 -15.30 -6.27
N ASN A 37 -7.40 -14.64 -7.02
CA ASN A 37 -6.85 -13.35 -6.63
C ASN A 37 -7.32 -12.25 -7.59
N VAL A 38 -7.46 -11.05 -7.05
CA VAL A 38 -7.83 -9.85 -7.78
C VAL A 38 -6.72 -8.81 -7.61
N ASN A 39 -6.45 -8.04 -8.65
CA ASN A 39 -5.51 -6.93 -8.66
C ASN A 39 -6.18 -5.66 -9.16
N LEU A 40 -5.86 -4.52 -8.54
CA LEU A 40 -6.25 -3.21 -9.03
C LEU A 40 -5.33 -2.80 -10.18
N VAL A 41 -5.93 -2.47 -11.32
CA VAL A 41 -5.23 -2.01 -12.52
C VAL A 41 -5.79 -0.66 -12.98
N GLY A 42 -4.91 0.19 -13.50
CA GLY A 42 -5.25 1.42 -14.19
C GLY A 42 -5.01 1.27 -15.69
N HIS A 43 -5.98 1.67 -16.50
CA HIS A 43 -5.88 1.75 -17.95
C HIS A 43 -5.82 3.20 -18.41
N ILE A 44 -4.99 3.44 -19.42
CA ILE A 44 -5.05 4.65 -20.24
C ILE A 44 -5.80 4.26 -21.50
N LEU A 45 -6.91 4.95 -21.76
CA LEU A 45 -7.76 4.69 -22.92
C LEU A 45 -7.46 5.70 -24.03
N ASP A 46 -7.67 5.28 -25.28
CA ASP A 46 -7.70 6.20 -26.42
C ASP A 46 -9.00 7.04 -26.41
N LYS A 47 -9.12 7.98 -27.34
CA LYS A 47 -10.27 8.88 -27.49
C LYS A 47 -11.59 8.15 -27.73
N ASP A 48 -11.54 6.92 -28.20
CA ASP A 48 -12.73 6.07 -28.39
C ASP A 48 -13.29 5.54 -27.06
N GLY A 49 -12.53 5.61 -25.96
CA GLY A 49 -12.93 5.10 -24.65
C GLY A 49 -12.93 3.57 -24.55
N GLU A 50 -12.45 2.86 -25.57
CA GLU A 50 -12.47 1.40 -25.66
C GLU A 50 -11.07 0.82 -25.84
N THR A 51 -10.22 1.49 -26.63
CA THR A 51 -8.87 1.01 -26.93
C THR A 51 -7.92 1.31 -25.78
N VAL A 52 -7.34 0.27 -25.18
CA VAL A 52 -6.35 0.41 -24.10
C VAL A 52 -4.97 0.73 -24.68
N LEU A 53 -4.47 1.93 -24.42
CA LEU A 53 -3.14 2.40 -24.83
C LEU A 53 -2.03 1.96 -23.85
N ASN A 54 -2.36 1.88 -22.56
CA ASN A 54 -1.42 1.43 -21.53
C ASN A 54 -2.16 0.81 -20.34
N THR A 55 -1.48 -0.10 -19.64
CA THR A 55 -1.97 -0.72 -18.40
C THR A 55 -0.86 -0.72 -17.37
N PHE A 56 -1.20 -0.33 -16.14
CA PHE A 56 -0.30 -0.46 -14.99
C PHE A 56 -1.04 -1.05 -13.79
N GLY A 57 -0.37 -1.96 -13.06
CA GLY A 57 -0.93 -2.63 -11.89
C GLY A 57 -0.40 -2.04 -10.58
N PHE A 58 -1.24 -1.97 -9.55
CA PHE A 58 -0.93 -1.33 -8.26
C PHE A 58 -0.06 -2.19 -7.32
N GLY A 59 0.33 -3.39 -7.76
CA GLY A 59 1.25 -4.26 -7.04
C GLY A 59 0.65 -5.01 -5.84
N TYR A 60 -0.65 -4.88 -5.59
CA TYR A 60 -1.37 -5.65 -4.57
C TYR A 60 -2.22 -6.75 -5.20
N TRP A 61 -2.02 -7.99 -4.78
CA TRP A 61 -2.88 -9.11 -5.12
C TRP A 61 -3.48 -9.65 -3.84
N GLY A 62 -4.79 -9.82 -3.82
CA GLY A 62 -5.50 -10.36 -2.66
C GLY A 62 -6.89 -10.83 -3.03
N ASP A 63 -7.69 -11.12 -2.00
CA ASP A 63 -9.10 -11.36 -2.21
C ASP A 63 -9.85 -10.05 -2.53
N LYS A 64 -11.12 -10.18 -2.94
CA LYS A 64 -11.94 -9.04 -3.34
C LYS A 64 -12.17 -8.05 -2.20
N LEU A 65 -12.39 -8.52 -0.96
CA LEU A 65 -12.68 -7.66 0.17
C LEU A 65 -11.46 -6.81 0.56
N GLU A 66 -10.28 -7.43 0.56
CA GLU A 66 -9.02 -6.70 0.77
C GLU A 66 -8.78 -5.67 -0.33
N LEU A 67 -9.09 -6.03 -1.58
CA LEU A 67 -8.93 -5.11 -2.70
C LEU A 67 -9.91 -3.93 -2.62
N ASP A 68 -11.15 -4.15 -2.21
CA ASP A 68 -12.14 -3.09 -2.00
C ASP A 68 -11.64 -2.09 -0.94
N HIS A 69 -11.07 -2.58 0.18
CA HIS A 69 -10.45 -1.71 1.18
C HIS A 69 -9.22 -0.97 0.65
N TYR A 70 -8.39 -1.64 -0.14
CA TYR A 70 -7.21 -1.04 -0.76
C TYR A 70 -7.57 0.06 -1.75
N TRP A 71 -8.60 -0.17 -2.59
CA TRP A 71 -9.15 0.82 -3.49
C TRP A 71 -9.71 2.01 -2.73
N GLU A 72 -10.57 1.78 -1.73
CA GLU A 72 -11.17 2.86 -0.96
C GLU A 72 -10.11 3.69 -0.22
N PHE A 73 -9.02 3.08 0.26
CA PHE A 73 -7.90 3.84 0.84
C PHE A 73 -7.29 4.82 -0.18
N ILE A 74 -7.00 4.35 -1.39
CA ILE A 74 -6.40 5.19 -2.46
C ILE A 74 -7.37 6.27 -2.91
N ARG A 75 -8.63 5.90 -3.15
CA ARG A 75 -9.69 6.81 -3.57
C ARG A 75 -9.92 7.89 -2.52
N CYS A 76 -10.08 7.53 -1.25
CA CYS A 76 -10.21 8.48 -0.16
C CYS A 76 -8.99 9.40 -0.05
N TYR A 77 -7.78 8.86 -0.20
CA TYR A 77 -6.56 9.67 -0.20
C TYR A 77 -6.59 10.71 -1.34
N MET A 78 -7.03 10.34 -2.53
CA MET A 78 -7.06 11.25 -3.69
C MET A 78 -8.22 12.24 -3.65
N GLU A 79 -9.40 11.82 -3.22
CA GLU A 79 -10.65 12.56 -3.48
C GLU A 79 -11.26 13.20 -2.23
N GLU A 80 -11.02 12.62 -1.04
CA GLU A 80 -11.80 12.92 0.15
C GLU A 80 -11.01 13.73 1.19
N ASP A 81 -11.73 14.43 2.07
CA ASP A 81 -11.13 15.21 3.16
C ASP A 81 -11.06 14.42 4.48
N CYS A 82 -10.33 13.30 4.45
CA CYS A 82 -10.17 12.38 5.57
C CYS A 82 -8.73 11.92 5.79
N LEU A 83 -7.75 12.76 5.45
CA LEU A 83 -6.33 12.41 5.52
C LEU A 83 -5.87 12.06 6.94
N GLU A 84 -6.32 12.79 7.96
CA GLU A 84 -5.97 12.53 9.35
C GLU A 84 -6.47 11.15 9.79
N GLU A 85 -7.71 10.82 9.43
CA GLU A 85 -8.27 9.51 9.75
C GLU A 85 -7.61 8.39 8.94
N LEU A 86 -7.32 8.61 7.66
CA LEU A 86 -6.60 7.64 6.83
C LEU A 86 -5.22 7.34 7.42
N ALA A 87 -4.49 8.34 7.91
CA ALA A 87 -3.21 8.15 8.57
C ALA A 87 -3.31 7.21 9.79
N ASP A 88 -4.40 7.32 10.55
CA ASP A 88 -4.65 6.46 11.72
C ASP A 88 -4.95 4.99 11.35
N THR A 89 -5.36 4.70 10.11
CA THR A 89 -5.57 3.33 9.64
C THR A 89 -4.27 2.58 9.33
N VAL A 90 -3.18 3.31 9.05
CA VAL A 90 -1.90 2.73 8.64
C VAL A 90 -1.16 2.15 9.83
N THR A 91 -0.94 0.83 9.81
CA THR A 91 -0.21 0.12 10.89
C THR A 91 1.26 -0.10 10.57
N LEU A 92 1.58 -0.29 9.29
CA LEU A 92 2.91 -0.66 8.85
C LEU A 92 3.23 0.09 7.56
N CYS A 93 4.37 0.77 7.54
CA CYS A 93 4.93 1.43 6.38
C CYS A 93 6.30 0.81 6.06
N PRO A 94 6.46 0.02 4.99
CA PRO A 94 7.74 -0.58 4.64
C PRO A 94 8.86 0.46 4.51
N PRO A 95 10.06 0.23 5.10
CA PRO A 95 11.18 1.17 5.09
C PRO A 95 11.92 1.16 3.74
N ILE A 96 11.21 1.44 2.65
CA ILE A 96 11.71 1.32 1.27
C ILE A 96 11.73 2.65 0.49
N ALA A 97 11.36 3.76 1.13
CA ALA A 97 11.22 5.06 0.46
C ALA A 97 12.52 5.54 -0.24
N ASN A 98 13.67 5.24 0.37
CA ASN A 98 14.99 5.68 -0.11
C ASN A 98 16.04 4.56 -0.12
N LYS A 99 15.62 3.30 0.06
CA LYS A 99 16.51 2.14 0.11
C LYS A 99 15.78 0.88 -0.31
N LYS A 100 16.56 -0.14 -0.70
CA LYS A 100 16.03 -1.49 -0.90
C LYS A 100 15.53 -2.07 0.41
N GLU A 101 14.54 -2.94 0.32
CA GLU A 101 14.05 -3.73 1.45
C GLU A 101 15.21 -4.50 2.10
N SER A 102 15.28 -4.48 3.44
CA SER A 102 16.26 -5.27 4.17
C SER A 102 15.82 -6.73 4.27
N TYR A 103 16.78 -7.66 4.30
CA TYR A 103 16.46 -9.08 4.42
C TYR A 103 15.59 -9.40 5.64
N VAL A 104 15.90 -8.79 6.80
CA VAL A 104 15.14 -9.00 8.04
C VAL A 104 13.70 -8.51 7.90
N PHE A 105 13.47 -7.35 7.30
CA PHE A 105 12.12 -6.85 7.07
C PHE A 105 11.35 -7.74 6.08
N GLY A 106 11.99 -8.12 4.97
CA GLY A 106 11.39 -9.03 3.98
C GLY A 106 11.01 -10.39 4.58
N LEU A 107 11.90 -10.97 5.40
CA LEU A 107 11.63 -12.21 6.12
C LEU A 107 10.44 -12.05 7.08
N GLN A 108 10.42 -10.97 7.86
CA GLN A 108 9.31 -10.65 8.75
C GLN A 108 7.98 -10.47 7.98
N TYR A 109 8.01 -9.86 6.80
CA TYR A 109 6.83 -9.70 5.97
C TYR A 109 6.30 -11.04 5.44
N ILE A 110 7.19 -11.95 5.02
CA ILE A 110 6.83 -13.30 4.54
C ILE A 110 6.17 -14.15 5.64
N ILE A 111 6.69 -14.07 6.87
CA ILE A 111 6.20 -14.88 7.99
C ILE A 111 5.07 -14.20 8.79
N LYS A 112 4.50 -13.10 8.27
CA LYS A 112 3.40 -12.38 8.94
C LYS A 112 2.22 -13.32 9.18
N MET A 113 1.70 -13.29 10.40
CA MET A 113 0.58 -14.09 10.85
C MET A 113 -0.60 -13.21 11.21
N GLU A 114 -1.79 -13.63 10.81
CA GLU A 114 -3.04 -12.96 11.19
C GLU A 114 -3.53 -13.37 12.58
N SER A 115 -3.10 -14.53 13.10
CA SER A 115 -3.48 -14.99 14.44
C SER A 115 -2.46 -15.96 15.05
N ARG A 116 -2.54 -16.13 16.38
CA ARG A 116 -1.72 -17.12 17.11
C ARG A 116 -2.01 -18.56 16.71
N LEU A 117 -3.17 -18.86 16.12
CA LEU A 117 -3.48 -20.20 15.62
C LEU A 117 -2.52 -20.61 14.48
N ALA A 118 -2.05 -19.63 13.70
CA ALA A 118 -1.08 -19.86 12.62
C ALA A 118 0.27 -20.38 13.13
N TRP A 119 0.60 -20.21 14.42
CA TRP A 119 1.83 -20.72 15.01
C TRP A 119 1.94 -22.25 14.93
N ILE A 120 0.81 -22.95 14.95
CA ILE A 120 0.80 -24.41 14.81
C ILE A 120 1.27 -24.82 13.41
N PHE A 121 0.95 -24.01 12.40
CA PHE A 121 1.25 -24.29 11.00
C PHE A 121 2.63 -23.78 10.55
N ILE A 122 3.24 -22.81 11.26
CA ILE A 122 4.51 -22.22 10.82
C ILE A 122 5.60 -23.28 10.65
N ILE A 123 5.69 -24.26 11.55
CA ILE A 123 6.73 -25.30 11.51
C ILE A 123 6.68 -26.08 10.19
N PHE A 124 5.48 -26.36 9.69
CA PHE A 124 5.27 -27.05 8.42
C PHE A 124 5.54 -26.14 7.21
N MET A 125 5.33 -24.84 7.36
CA MET A 125 5.57 -23.84 6.31
C MET A 125 7.01 -23.31 6.28
N LEU A 126 7.83 -23.56 7.31
CA LEU A 126 9.22 -23.09 7.39
C LEU A 126 10.05 -23.37 6.13
N PRO A 127 10.02 -24.58 5.51
CA PRO A 127 10.77 -24.82 4.29
C PRO A 127 10.33 -23.92 3.12
N ILE A 128 9.03 -23.66 3.01
CA ILE A 128 8.46 -22.79 1.97
C ILE A 128 8.86 -21.34 2.22
N TYR A 129 8.70 -20.84 3.45
CA TYR A 129 9.11 -19.49 3.82
C TYR A 129 10.61 -19.27 3.65
N PHE A 130 11.44 -20.28 3.92
CA PHE A 130 12.87 -20.19 3.68
C PHE A 130 13.18 -20.00 2.19
N MET A 131 12.59 -20.84 1.32
CA MET A 131 12.74 -20.73 -0.14
C MET A 131 12.27 -19.36 -0.65
N GLU A 132 11.11 -18.89 -0.18
CA GLU A 132 10.58 -17.57 -0.55
C GLU A 132 11.51 -16.45 -0.08
N SER A 133 12.04 -16.53 1.15
CA SER A 133 12.98 -15.52 1.67
C SER A 133 14.26 -15.46 0.85
N LEU A 134 14.76 -16.61 0.38
CA LEU A 134 15.95 -16.68 -0.45
C LEU A 134 15.69 -16.07 -1.84
N ALA A 135 14.57 -16.42 -2.46
CA ALA A 135 14.17 -15.85 -3.74
C ALA A 135 13.99 -14.32 -3.64
N ARG A 136 13.32 -13.84 -2.59
CA ARG A 136 13.13 -12.41 -2.31
C ARG A 136 14.46 -11.70 -2.03
N PHE A 137 15.36 -12.33 -1.28
CA PHE A 137 16.70 -11.80 -1.04
C PHE A 137 17.46 -11.60 -2.35
N ILE A 138 17.50 -12.64 -3.20
CA ILE A 138 18.14 -12.56 -4.52
C ILE A 138 17.50 -11.45 -5.35
N ALA A 139 16.16 -11.38 -5.40
CA ALA A 139 15.44 -10.34 -6.12
C ALA A 139 15.80 -8.93 -5.63
N MET A 140 15.91 -8.71 -4.32
CA MET A 140 16.33 -7.41 -3.78
C MET A 140 17.80 -7.09 -4.13
N GLN A 141 18.70 -8.08 -4.16
CA GLN A 141 20.09 -7.86 -4.57
C GLN A 141 20.20 -7.51 -6.05
N THR A 142 19.48 -8.20 -6.93
CA THR A 142 19.60 -8.07 -8.39
C THR A 142 18.74 -6.96 -8.99
N SER A 143 17.66 -6.55 -8.33
CA SER A 143 16.75 -5.52 -8.85
C SER A 143 17.34 -4.11 -8.73
N LYS A 144 16.95 -3.22 -9.65
CA LYS A 144 17.23 -1.78 -9.54
C LYS A 144 16.19 -1.11 -8.66
N MET A 145 16.59 -0.07 -7.92
CA MET A 145 15.65 0.77 -7.19
C MET A 145 15.03 1.78 -8.18
N PRO A 146 13.70 1.88 -8.28
CA PRO A 146 13.07 2.86 -9.16
C PRO A 146 13.50 4.28 -8.75
N GLN A 147 13.93 5.08 -9.73
CA GLN A 147 14.35 6.47 -9.52
C GLN A 147 13.33 7.41 -10.13
N TRP A 148 12.82 8.35 -9.34
CA TRP A 148 11.93 9.39 -9.85
C TRP A 148 12.74 10.48 -10.55
N SER A 149 12.18 11.06 -11.61
CA SER A 149 12.75 12.26 -12.24
C SER A 149 12.68 13.45 -11.26
N GLN A 150 13.55 14.43 -11.46
CA GLN A 150 13.56 15.63 -10.61
C GLN A 150 12.21 16.36 -10.64
N GLU A 151 11.57 16.43 -11.80
CA GLU A 151 10.21 16.98 -11.96
C GLU A 151 9.20 16.31 -11.02
N VAL A 152 9.19 14.97 -10.93
CA VAL A 152 8.29 14.24 -10.01
C VAL A 152 8.66 14.47 -8.54
N LEU A 153 9.96 14.63 -8.24
CA LEU A 153 10.40 14.94 -6.88
C LEU A 153 9.92 16.34 -6.46
N ASP A 154 10.08 17.33 -7.34
CA ASP A 154 9.68 18.73 -7.14
C ASP A 154 8.16 18.87 -7.03
N ASP A 155 7.40 18.08 -7.81
CA ASP A 155 5.94 18.04 -7.74
C ASP A 155 5.39 17.48 -6.44
N CYS A 156 6.17 16.65 -5.75
CA CYS A 156 5.73 15.89 -4.58
C CYS A 156 6.57 16.22 -3.33
N ILE A 157 7.04 17.46 -3.21
CA ILE A 157 7.72 17.94 -2.01
C ILE A 157 6.73 17.89 -0.82
N VAL A 158 7.12 17.18 0.23
CA VAL A 158 6.37 17.14 1.49
C VAL A 158 6.74 18.36 2.31
N SER A 159 5.74 19.07 2.83
CA SER A 159 5.97 20.21 3.72
C SER A 159 6.74 19.75 4.98
N PRO A 160 7.80 20.45 5.39
CA PRO A 160 8.49 20.14 6.65
C PRO A 160 7.56 20.21 7.89
N ASN A 161 6.46 20.96 7.79
CA ASN A 161 5.46 21.14 8.83
C ASN A 161 4.13 20.44 8.50
N ASP A 162 4.15 19.39 7.66
CA ASP A 162 2.96 18.59 7.40
C ASP A 162 2.46 17.96 8.72
N PRO A 163 1.23 18.24 9.17
CA PRO A 163 0.69 17.64 10.38
C PRO A 163 0.52 16.12 10.27
N ILE A 164 0.46 15.59 9.04
CA ILE A 164 0.25 14.18 8.75
C ILE A 164 1.54 13.60 8.18
N GLN A 165 2.33 12.97 9.04
CA GLN A 165 3.58 12.33 8.64
C GLN A 165 3.53 10.82 8.90
N VAL A 166 3.18 10.07 7.85
CA VAL A 166 3.16 8.60 7.88
C VAL A 166 4.31 8.06 7.05
N ASP A 167 5.31 7.51 7.73
CA ASP A 167 6.42 6.80 7.12
C ASP A 167 6.91 5.66 8.02
N ALA A 168 8.00 5.00 7.64
CA ALA A 168 8.52 3.84 8.36
C ALA A 168 8.85 4.09 9.85
N ARG A 169 8.91 5.34 10.33
CA ARG A 169 9.05 5.68 11.75
C ARG A 169 7.82 5.30 12.58
N ILE A 170 6.64 5.17 11.97
CA ILE A 170 5.43 4.72 12.68
C ILE A 170 5.46 3.21 13.00
N ASN A 171 6.38 2.46 12.39
CA ASN A 171 6.45 1.02 12.58
C ASN A 171 6.76 0.66 14.05
N PRO A 172 6.13 -0.39 14.59
CA PRO A 172 6.42 -0.83 15.97
C PRO A 172 7.92 -1.12 16.16
N PRO A 173 8.53 -0.69 17.29
CA PRO A 173 9.96 -0.91 17.56
C PRO A 173 10.30 -2.42 17.63
N HIS A 174 9.32 -3.24 18.00
CA HIS A 174 9.40 -4.68 17.98
C HIS A 174 8.48 -5.26 16.90
N LEU A 175 8.74 -4.92 15.63
CA LEU A 175 7.93 -5.35 14.49
C LEU A 175 7.64 -6.87 14.47
N TRP A 176 8.59 -7.69 14.93
CA TRP A 176 8.40 -9.14 15.05
C TRP A 176 7.21 -9.54 15.95
N ARG A 177 6.85 -8.74 16.96
CA ARG A 177 5.67 -9.00 17.81
C ARG A 177 4.39 -8.83 17.02
N TYR A 178 4.29 -7.76 16.21
CA TYR A 178 3.17 -7.55 15.32
C TYR A 178 3.08 -8.66 14.27
N VAL A 179 4.20 -8.93 13.60
CA VAL A 179 4.35 -9.95 12.56
C VAL A 179 3.94 -11.34 13.04
N LEU A 180 4.35 -11.73 14.25
CA LEU A 180 4.05 -13.05 14.79
C LEU A 180 2.74 -13.07 15.61
N ALA A 181 1.85 -12.08 15.50
CA ALA A 181 0.63 -11.99 16.31
C ALA A 181 0.87 -12.16 17.83
N ASN A 182 2.00 -11.65 18.31
CA ASN A 182 2.53 -11.79 19.67
C ASN A 182 2.72 -10.46 20.39
N GLU A 183 1.88 -9.49 20.06
CA GLU A 183 1.81 -8.25 20.82
C GLU A 183 1.14 -8.48 22.18
N PRO A 184 1.53 -7.71 23.20
CA PRO A 184 0.73 -7.54 24.40
C PRO A 184 -0.71 -7.14 24.06
N LEU A 185 -1.68 -7.63 24.82
CA LEU A 185 -3.10 -7.45 24.53
C LEU A 185 -3.50 -5.96 24.51
N ASP A 186 -2.98 -5.18 25.44
CA ASP A 186 -3.20 -3.73 25.54
C ASP A 186 -2.69 -2.99 24.29
N ILE A 187 -1.52 -3.36 23.78
CA ILE A 187 -0.95 -2.78 22.55
C ILE A 187 -1.79 -3.17 21.32
N TYR A 188 -2.16 -4.45 21.21
CA TYR A 188 -3.05 -4.92 20.15
C TYR A 188 -4.39 -4.18 20.17
N GLN A 189 -5.02 -4.09 21.35
CA GLN A 189 -6.33 -3.48 21.53
C GLN A 189 -6.28 -1.98 21.22
N ALA A 190 -5.27 -1.26 21.71
CA ALA A 190 -5.10 0.16 21.43
C ALA A 190 -4.97 0.44 19.92
N ARG A 191 -4.22 -0.40 19.17
CA ARG A 191 -4.17 -0.29 17.71
C ARG A 191 -5.52 -0.61 17.09
N TYR A 192 -6.14 -1.72 17.48
CA TYR A 192 -7.42 -2.15 16.93
C TYR A 192 -8.50 -1.06 17.10
N ASP A 193 -8.63 -0.52 18.31
CA ASP A 193 -9.58 0.54 18.65
C ASP A 193 -9.28 1.82 17.86
N LYS A 194 -8.00 2.17 17.70
CA LYS A 194 -7.57 3.30 16.87
C LYS A 194 -8.04 3.15 15.42
N GLN A 195 -7.80 1.99 14.81
CA GLN A 195 -8.19 1.71 13.42
C GLN A 195 -9.73 1.66 13.27
N GLN A 196 -10.44 1.03 14.20
CA GLN A 196 -11.90 0.98 14.19
C GLN A 196 -12.50 2.38 14.30
N SER A 197 -12.00 3.19 15.23
CA SER A 197 -12.44 4.58 15.39
C SER A 197 -12.16 5.41 14.14
N ALA A 198 -10.97 5.27 13.53
CA ALA A 198 -10.64 5.95 12.29
C ALA A 198 -11.60 5.57 11.15
N ASN A 199 -11.85 4.28 10.95
CA ASN A 199 -12.80 3.80 9.93
C ASN A 199 -14.23 4.32 10.15
N GLN A 200 -14.68 4.39 11.41
CA GLN A 200 -15.99 4.98 11.74
C GLN A 200 -16.06 6.46 11.40
N ARG A 201 -15.01 7.24 11.73
CA ARG A 201 -14.93 8.66 11.40
C ARG A 201 -14.89 8.90 9.88
N ILE A 202 -14.11 8.11 9.14
CA ILE A 202 -14.09 8.13 7.66
C ILE A 202 -15.50 7.88 7.14
N LYS A 203 -16.14 6.79 7.57
CA LYS A 203 -17.49 6.43 7.12
C LYS A 203 -18.48 7.58 7.36
N HIS A 204 -18.45 8.20 8.53
CA HIS A 204 -19.30 9.33 8.86
C HIS A 204 -19.07 10.54 7.94
N LYS A 205 -17.81 10.88 7.64
CA LYS A 205 -17.47 11.96 6.70
C LYS A 205 -18.01 11.68 5.29
N LEU A 206 -17.82 10.44 4.81
CA LEU A 206 -18.30 10.02 3.48
C LEU A 206 -19.84 10.03 3.39
N GLU A 207 -20.54 9.65 4.45
CA GLU A 207 -22.01 9.71 4.50
C GLU A 207 -22.52 11.14 4.45
N LYS A 208 -21.86 12.08 5.12
CA LYS A 208 -22.22 13.49 5.10
C LYS A 208 -22.03 14.12 3.71
N HIS A 209 -20.92 13.81 3.04
CA HIS A 209 -20.62 14.31 1.70
C HIS A 209 -21.62 13.85 0.62
N LYS A 210 -22.36 12.75 0.84
CA LYS A 210 -23.40 12.27 -0.10
C LYS A 210 -24.71 13.05 -0.02
N ILE A 211 -24.90 13.87 1.02
CA ILE A 211 -26.15 14.59 1.30
C ILE A 211 -26.07 16.05 0.81
N ASP A 212 -24.86 16.58 0.63
CA ASP A 212 -24.56 17.92 0.11
C ASP A 212 -24.34 17.93 -1.41
#